data_AF-A0A0D3GGL1-F1
#
_entry.id   AF-A0A0D3GGL1-F1
#
_cell.length_a   1.000
_cell.length_b   1.000
_cell.length_c   1.000
_cell.angle_alpha   90.00
_cell.angle_beta   90.00
_cell.angle_gamma   90.00
#
_symmetry.space_group_name_H-M   'P 1'
#
loop_
_entity.id
_entity.type
_entity.pdbx_description
1 polymer ?
#
loop_
_entity_poly.entity_id
_entity_poly.type
_entity_poly.pdbx_seq_one_letter_code
_entity_poly.pdbx_strand_id
1 'polypeptide(L)'
;MREKRFAQEYEMCGRARCTLSPSQAARAFGFPTTTSVAGGGTGGGCGGGDAPAVPLLRMDRYRPSYNVSPGTYLPVGTVRARPAGYDGGGDMDGEVSVIQCMKWGLVPSFTGKNEKPDHFRMLSFYEWKKDGPKKMPYYIHFQDQRPLVFAALFDTWTNSEGKEKTS
;
A
#
# COMPACT_ATOMS: atom_id res chain seq x y z
N MET A 1 -11.57 -34.94 12.88
CA MET A 1 -11.60 -33.76 11.99
C MET A 1 -12.70 -32.86 12.50
N ARG A 2 -12.39 -31.68 13.05
CA ARG A 2 -13.41 -30.77 13.59
C ARG A 2 -13.35 -29.47 12.78
N GLU A 3 -14.37 -29.27 11.94
CA GLU A 3 -14.71 -27.95 11.42
C GLU A 3 -15.04 -27.05 12.60
N LYS A 4 -14.25 -26.00 12.79
CA LYS A 4 -14.61 -24.90 13.68
C LYS A 4 -15.18 -23.78 12.81
N ARG A 5 -16.47 -23.48 13.04
CA ARG A 5 -17.12 -22.28 12.54
C ARG A 5 -16.34 -21.05 13.03
N PHE A 6 -15.98 -20.19 12.08
CA PHE A 6 -15.11 -19.03 12.23
C PHE A 6 -15.68 -17.99 13.21
N ALA A 7 -15.16 -17.99 14.43
CA ALA A 7 -15.04 -16.80 15.27
C ALA A 7 -13.82 -17.03 16.16
N GLN A 8 -12.64 -17.01 15.55
CA GLN A 8 -11.37 -17.03 16.27
C GLN A 8 -10.90 -15.60 16.39
N GLU A 9 -10.84 -15.10 17.62
CA GLU A 9 -10.50 -13.74 18.02
C GLU A 9 -9.21 -13.26 17.34
N TYR A 10 -9.31 -12.18 16.57
CA TYR A 10 -8.19 -11.64 15.80
C TYR A 10 -7.42 -10.61 16.66
N GLU A 11 -6.18 -10.95 17.03
CA GLU A 11 -5.16 -9.93 17.32
C GLU A 11 -4.95 -9.07 16.06
N MET A 12 -4.91 -7.75 16.21
CA MET A 12 -4.76 -6.84 15.08
C MET A 12 -3.39 -6.98 14.39
N CYS A 13 -3.40 -6.72 13.08
CA CYS A 13 -2.28 -6.74 12.13
C CYS A 13 -1.31 -5.57 12.38
N GLY A 14 -0.56 -5.59 13.49
CA GLY A 14 0.58 -4.68 13.70
C GLY A 14 1.82 -5.05 12.86
N ARG A 15 1.72 -6.12 12.05
CA ARG A 15 2.77 -6.63 11.19
C ARG A 15 2.17 -7.16 9.90
N ALA A 16 2.86 -6.94 8.78
CA ALA A 16 2.51 -7.51 7.50
C ALA A 16 3.77 -8.00 6.76
N ARG A 17 3.56 -8.72 5.66
CA ARG A 17 4.59 -9.01 4.66
C ARG A 17 4.28 -8.19 3.42
N CYS A 18 5.26 -7.47 2.90
CA CYS A 18 5.15 -6.83 1.60
C CYS A 18 6.49 -6.97 0.87
N THR A 19 6.53 -7.89 -0.09
CA THR A 19 7.72 -8.16 -0.92
C THR A 19 7.45 -7.96 -2.41
N LEU A 20 6.44 -7.17 -2.76
CA LEU A 20 5.98 -6.98 -4.13
C LEU A 20 6.91 -6.04 -4.88
N SER A 21 7.33 -6.41 -6.08
CA SER A 21 7.87 -5.44 -7.05
C SER A 21 6.82 -4.42 -7.47
N PRO A 22 7.20 -3.25 -8.05
CA PRO A 22 6.24 -2.28 -8.57
C PRO A 22 5.22 -2.89 -9.55
N SER A 23 5.64 -3.77 -10.45
CA SER A 23 4.76 -4.47 -11.40
C SER A 23 3.79 -5.43 -10.72
N GLN A 24 4.21 -6.10 -9.64
CA GLN A 24 3.31 -6.95 -8.85
C GLN A 24 2.32 -6.12 -8.05
N ALA A 25 2.73 -4.95 -7.54
CA ALA A 25 1.83 -4.01 -6.87
C ALA A 25 0.80 -3.45 -7.86
N ALA A 26 1.21 -3.04 -9.06
CA ALA A 26 0.31 -2.58 -10.13
C ALA A 26 -0.79 -3.61 -10.42
N ARG A 27 -0.41 -4.87 -10.67
CA ARG A 27 -1.36 -5.97 -10.90
C ARG A 27 -2.27 -6.22 -9.71
N ALA A 28 -1.74 -6.16 -8.48
CA ALA A 28 -2.54 -6.35 -7.28
C ALA A 28 -3.60 -5.25 -7.11
N PHE A 29 -3.27 -4.00 -7.47
CA PHE A 29 -4.20 -2.87 -7.44
C PHE A 29 -5.15 -2.83 -8.66
N GLY A 30 -4.97 -3.72 -9.65
CA GLY A 30 -5.73 -3.69 -10.90
C GLY A 30 -5.30 -2.58 -11.86
N PHE A 31 -4.10 -2.02 -11.67
CA PHE A 31 -3.56 -0.97 -12.54
C PHE A 31 -2.88 -1.57 -13.77
N PRO A 32 -2.91 -0.85 -14.91
CA PRO A 32 -2.31 -1.34 -16.14
C PRO A 32 -0.79 -1.50 -16.02
N THR A 33 -0.26 -2.52 -16.68
CA THR A 33 1.16 -2.68 -16.98
C THR A 33 1.39 -2.50 -18.47
N THR A 34 2.63 -2.23 -18.85
CA THR A 34 3.05 -2.08 -20.25
C THR A 34 2.66 -3.29 -21.12
N THR A 35 2.64 -4.51 -20.57
CA THR A 35 2.17 -5.71 -21.28
C THR A 35 0.64 -5.76 -21.39
N SER A 36 -0.11 -5.32 -20.37
CA SER A 36 -1.57 -5.29 -20.42
C SER A 36 -2.12 -4.25 -21.38
N VAL A 37 -1.39 -3.15 -21.62
CA VAL A 37 -1.76 -2.10 -22.59
C VAL A 37 -1.44 -2.51 -24.03
N ALA A 38 -0.41 -3.35 -24.24
CA ALA A 38 0.01 -3.81 -25.57
C ALA A 38 -0.91 -4.89 -26.21
N GLY A 39 -2.01 -5.26 -25.55
CA GLY A 39 -2.93 -6.35 -25.94
C GLY A 39 -3.82 -6.10 -27.16
N GLY A 40 -3.29 -5.53 -28.23
CA GLY A 40 -3.98 -5.32 -29.51
C GLY A 40 -3.18 -5.69 -30.78
N GLY A 41 -2.02 -6.35 -30.66
CA GLY A 41 -1.24 -6.74 -31.84
C GLY A 41 -0.24 -7.86 -31.59
N THR A 42 -0.39 -8.96 -32.32
CA THR A 42 0.62 -10.01 -32.45
C THR A 42 1.82 -9.47 -33.23
N GLY A 43 2.87 -9.05 -32.53
CA GLY A 43 4.13 -8.64 -33.14
C GLY A 43 5.28 -8.91 -32.19
N GLY A 44 6.09 -9.93 -32.52
CA GLY A 44 7.31 -10.26 -31.78
C GLY A 44 8.26 -9.07 -31.74
N GLY A 45 8.41 -8.47 -30.56
CA GLY A 45 9.42 -7.47 -30.25
C GLY A 45 10.15 -7.88 -28.97
N CYS A 46 11.44 -8.15 -29.08
CA CYS A 46 12.32 -8.38 -27.95
C CYS A 46 12.45 -7.10 -27.10
N GLY A 47 12.05 -7.16 -25.82
CA GLY A 47 12.53 -6.23 -24.79
C GLY A 47 11.51 -5.37 -24.04
N GLY A 48 10.21 -5.42 -24.35
CA GLY A 48 9.19 -4.69 -23.57
C GLY A 48 8.93 -5.35 -22.22
N GLY A 49 9.64 -4.95 -21.16
CA GLY A 49 9.43 -5.49 -19.81
C GLY A 49 8.07 -5.12 -19.22
N ASP A 50 7.51 -5.97 -18.34
CA ASP A 50 6.21 -5.80 -17.65
C ASP A 50 6.24 -4.71 -16.57
N ALA A 51 6.63 -3.48 -16.91
CA ALA A 51 6.66 -2.35 -16.00
C ALA A 51 5.24 -1.79 -15.73
N PRO A 52 4.98 -1.18 -14.56
CA PRO A 52 3.75 -0.42 -14.34
C PRO A 52 3.55 0.66 -15.42
N ALA A 53 2.35 0.76 -15.99
CA ALA A 53 1.98 1.82 -16.92
C ALA A 53 1.36 3.04 -16.19
N VAL A 54 1.60 3.15 -14.89
CA VAL A 54 1.13 4.22 -14.02
C VAL A 54 2.32 4.91 -13.34
N PRO A 55 2.22 6.22 -13.02
CA PRO A 55 3.29 6.92 -12.31
C PRO A 55 3.65 6.25 -10.98
N LEU A 56 4.96 6.14 -10.73
CA LEU A 56 5.52 5.64 -9.49
C LEU A 56 6.08 6.80 -8.68
N LEU A 57 5.44 7.10 -7.54
CA LEU A 57 5.81 8.23 -6.69
C LEU A 57 6.51 7.75 -5.41
N ARG A 58 7.70 8.28 -5.14
CA ARG A 58 8.50 7.98 -3.93
C ARG A 58 8.81 6.49 -3.69
N MET A 59 8.82 5.68 -4.75
CA MET A 59 9.12 4.24 -4.64
C MET A 59 10.57 3.95 -4.23
N ASP A 60 11.47 4.93 -4.29
CA ASP A 60 12.83 4.87 -3.72
C ASP A 60 12.84 4.62 -2.19
N ARG A 61 11.73 4.93 -1.51
CA ARG A 61 11.53 4.74 -0.07
C ARG A 61 11.10 3.32 0.29
N TYR A 62 10.56 2.58 -0.67
CA TYR A 62 10.03 1.24 -0.44
C TYR A 62 11.18 0.23 -0.22
N ARG A 63 11.05 -0.59 0.82
CA ARG A 63 11.98 -1.67 1.13
C ARG A 63 11.19 -2.98 1.31
N PRO A 64 11.24 -3.91 0.34
CA PRO A 64 10.62 -5.23 0.44
C PRO A 64 11.01 -5.95 1.74
N SER A 65 10.02 -6.46 2.48
CA SER A 65 10.27 -7.18 3.73
C SER A 65 9.17 -8.19 4.04
N TYR A 66 9.56 -9.30 4.66
CA TYR A 66 8.66 -10.33 5.18
C TYR A 66 7.99 -9.94 6.50
N ASN A 67 8.47 -8.87 7.15
CA ASN A 67 7.98 -8.41 8.44
C ASN A 67 8.11 -6.88 8.50
N VAL A 68 7.10 -6.19 7.98
CA VAL A 68 6.93 -4.73 8.07
C VAL A 68 6.08 -4.39 9.28
N SER A 69 6.33 -3.23 9.88
CA SER A 69 5.59 -2.69 11.02
C SER A 69 5.20 -1.22 10.78
N PRO A 70 4.33 -0.63 11.61
CA PRO A 70 4.11 0.82 11.60
C PRO A 70 5.44 1.60 11.56
N GLY A 71 5.45 2.67 10.79
CA GLY A 71 6.60 3.48 10.44
C GLY A 71 7.28 3.09 9.12
N THR A 72 6.97 1.91 8.55
CA THR A 72 7.55 1.43 7.28
C THR A 72 6.85 2.06 6.08
N TYR A 73 7.59 2.29 4.99
CA TYR A 73 7.01 2.75 3.72
C TYR A 73 6.46 1.58 2.91
N LEU A 74 5.19 1.68 2.49
CA LEU A 74 4.47 0.65 1.73
C LEU A 74 3.91 1.24 0.42
N PRO A 75 3.79 0.43 -0.65
CA PRO A 75 3.14 0.87 -1.87
C PRO A 75 1.63 1.01 -1.65
N VAL A 76 1.07 2.14 -2.06
CA VAL A 76 -0.36 2.46 -2.00
C VAL A 76 -0.80 2.84 -3.41
N GLY A 77 -1.80 2.14 -3.94
CA GLY A 77 -2.51 2.57 -5.13
C GLY A 77 -3.50 3.67 -4.77
N THR A 78 -3.45 4.79 -5.48
CA THR A 78 -4.38 5.91 -5.28
C THR A 78 -4.66 6.59 -6.60
N VAL A 79 -5.71 7.40 -6.65
CA VAL A 79 -6.06 8.23 -7.80
C VAL A 79 -5.76 9.68 -7.45
N ARG A 80 -5.14 10.41 -8.37
CA ARG A 80 -4.79 11.82 -8.21
C ARG A 80 -5.29 12.65 -9.38
N ALA A 81 -5.56 13.93 -9.13
CA ALA A 81 -5.82 14.88 -10.20
C ALA A 81 -4.68 14.88 -11.23
N ARG A 82 -5.03 14.90 -12.52
CA ARG A 82 -4.06 14.89 -13.61
C ARG A 82 -3.22 16.17 -13.57
N PRO A 83 -1.88 16.07 -13.51
CA PRO A 83 -1.02 17.23 -13.68
C PRO A 83 -1.20 17.84 -15.07
N ALA A 84 -1.18 19.17 -15.17
CA ALA A 84 -1.19 19.86 -16.46
C ALA A 84 0.00 19.39 -17.32
N GLY A 85 -0.28 18.88 -18.54
CA GLY A 85 0.74 18.38 -19.47
C GLY A 85 1.06 16.89 -19.39
N TYR A 86 0.32 16.09 -18.60
CA TYR A 86 0.42 14.62 -18.65
C TYR A 86 -0.29 14.08 -19.90
N ASP A 87 0.48 13.42 -20.78
CA ASP A 87 0.04 12.82 -22.05
C ASP A 87 -0.35 11.33 -21.95
N GLY A 88 -0.16 10.73 -20.77
CA GLY A 88 -0.55 9.34 -20.52
C GLY A 88 -2.06 9.13 -20.46
N GLY A 89 -2.51 7.94 -20.85
CA GLY A 89 -3.92 7.53 -20.76
C GLY A 89 -4.42 7.59 -19.33
N GLY A 90 -5.30 8.55 -19.06
CA GLY A 90 -6.01 8.67 -17.77
C GLY A 90 -7.37 8.00 -17.83
N ASP A 91 -7.89 7.64 -16.65
CA ASP A 91 -9.30 7.29 -16.52
C ASP A 91 -10.17 8.50 -16.93
N MET A 92 -11.41 8.21 -17.33
CA MET A 92 -12.32 9.09 -18.10
C MET A 92 -12.55 10.51 -17.53
N ASP A 93 -12.16 10.82 -16.29
CA ASP A 93 -12.56 12.04 -15.57
C ASP A 93 -11.41 12.98 -15.16
N GLY A 94 -10.29 12.99 -15.90
CA GLY A 94 -9.20 13.94 -15.61
C GLY A 94 -8.38 13.57 -14.36
N GLU A 95 -8.49 12.32 -13.93
CA GLU A 95 -7.68 11.74 -12.87
C GLU A 95 -6.69 10.69 -13.43
N VAL A 96 -5.67 10.37 -12.65
CA VAL A 96 -4.64 9.39 -13.01
C VAL A 96 -4.41 8.46 -11.83
N SER A 97 -4.51 7.15 -12.08
CA SER A 97 -4.08 6.11 -11.14
C SER A 97 -2.57 6.18 -10.94
N VAL A 98 -2.10 6.18 -9.69
CA VAL A 98 -0.68 6.23 -9.33
C VAL A 98 -0.36 5.20 -8.26
N ILE A 99 0.86 4.68 -8.28
CA ILE A 99 1.39 3.91 -7.16
C ILE A 99 2.33 4.83 -6.39
N GLN A 100 1.96 5.16 -5.17
CA GLN A 100 2.75 6.01 -4.31
C GLN A 100 3.20 5.24 -3.08
N CYS A 101 4.48 5.38 -2.74
CA CYS A 101 4.98 4.86 -1.49
C CYS A 101 4.65 5.83 -0.35
N MET A 102 3.91 5.35 0.64
CA MET A 102 3.47 6.13 1.81
C MET A 102 3.92 5.47 3.11
N LYS A 103 4.08 6.26 4.17
CA LYS A 103 4.50 5.75 5.48
C LYS A 103 3.31 5.12 6.18
N TRP A 104 3.38 3.84 6.54
CA TRP A 104 2.34 3.19 7.34
C TRP A 104 2.29 3.79 8.75
N GLY A 105 1.23 4.53 9.05
CA GLY A 105 1.03 5.18 10.35
C GLY A 105 0.66 6.63 10.13
N LEU A 106 -0.65 6.91 10.19
CA LEU A 106 -1.23 8.20 9.86
C LEU A 106 -0.64 9.30 10.74
N VAL A 107 -0.14 10.35 10.10
CA VAL A 107 0.16 11.63 10.74
C VAL A 107 -0.81 12.65 10.14
N PRO A 108 -1.83 13.06 10.90
CA PRO A 108 -2.81 14.03 10.39
C PRO A 108 -2.17 15.38 10.06
N SER A 109 -2.72 16.06 9.07
CA SER A 109 -2.32 17.39 8.61
C SER A 109 -2.34 18.47 9.69
N PHE A 110 -3.21 18.31 10.70
CA PHE A 110 -3.30 19.21 11.86
C PHE A 110 -2.26 18.93 12.96
N THR A 111 -1.40 17.93 12.80
CA THR A 111 -0.31 17.64 13.77
C THR A 111 0.67 18.80 13.82
N GLY A 112 1.02 19.26 15.02
CA GLY A 112 1.97 20.37 15.19
C GLY A 112 3.35 20.04 14.61
N LYS A 113 4.00 20.99 13.92
CA LYS A 113 5.30 20.80 13.24
C LYS A 113 6.43 20.33 14.16
N ASN A 114 6.33 20.63 15.45
CA ASN A 114 7.30 20.27 16.49
C ASN A 114 6.81 19.14 17.40
N GLU A 115 5.61 18.62 17.16
CA GLU A 115 5.07 17.49 17.90
C GLU A 115 5.69 16.22 17.32
N LYS A 116 6.32 15.40 18.17
CA LYS A 116 6.85 14.11 17.73
C LYS A 116 5.65 13.26 17.31
N PRO A 117 5.52 12.85 16.03
CA PRO A 117 4.37 12.08 15.61
C PRO A 117 4.37 10.74 16.33
N ASP A 118 3.40 10.55 17.23
CA ASP A 118 3.19 9.29 17.91
C ASP A 118 2.29 8.41 17.02
N HIS A 119 2.96 7.62 16.18
CA HIS A 119 2.32 6.75 15.19
C HIS A 119 1.43 5.68 15.85
N PHE A 120 1.63 5.40 17.14
CA PHE A 120 0.80 4.47 17.91
C PHE A 120 -0.43 5.16 18.50
N ARG A 121 -0.37 6.47 18.76
CA ARG A 121 -1.49 7.26 19.30
C ARG A 121 -2.45 7.76 18.21
N MET A 122 -1.95 7.97 17.00
CA MET A 122 -2.70 8.54 15.87
C MET A 122 -3.51 7.50 15.08
N LEU A 123 -3.38 6.21 15.41
CA LEU A 123 -4.28 5.14 15.01
C LEU A 123 -5.02 4.66 16.27
N SER A 124 -6.23 5.14 16.50
CA SER A 124 -7.08 4.59 17.57
C SER A 124 -7.33 3.10 17.30
N PHE A 125 -6.86 2.23 18.19
CA PHE A 125 -7.14 0.79 18.17
C PHE A 125 -8.08 0.43 19.32
N TYR A 126 -8.98 -0.52 19.08
CA TYR A 126 -9.72 -1.20 20.13
C TYR A 126 -8.82 -2.30 20.71
N GLU A 127 -8.64 -2.30 22.03
CA GLU A 127 -7.93 -3.35 22.76
C GLU A 127 -8.93 -4.39 23.28
N TRP A 128 -8.66 -5.67 23.04
CA TRP A 128 -9.52 -6.78 23.49
C TRP A 128 -8.76 -7.78 24.36
N LYS A 129 -9.50 -8.39 25.28
CA LYS A 129 -9.00 -9.18 26.41
C LYS A 129 -8.21 -10.42 25.95
N LYS A 130 -7.06 -10.65 26.58
CA LYS A 130 -6.22 -11.84 26.36
C LYS A 130 -6.79 -13.01 27.16
N ASP A 131 -7.15 -14.11 26.50
CA ASP A 131 -7.38 -15.41 27.15
C ASP A 131 -6.15 -16.31 26.98
N GLY A 132 -5.38 -16.46 28.06
CA GLY A 132 -4.26 -17.40 28.16
C GLY A 132 -2.85 -16.78 28.20
N PRO A 133 -1.83 -17.54 28.66
CA PRO A 133 -0.48 -17.02 28.92
C PRO A 133 0.43 -16.92 27.69
N LYS A 134 0.09 -17.59 26.57
CA LYS A 134 0.98 -17.70 25.40
C LYS A 134 0.24 -17.27 24.12
N LYS A 135 0.81 -16.28 23.42
CA LYS A 135 0.36 -15.85 22.10
C LYS A 135 1.16 -16.56 21.02
N MET A 136 0.47 -17.15 20.04
CA MET A 136 1.10 -17.82 18.90
C MET A 136 0.75 -17.05 17.63
N PRO A 137 1.74 -16.54 16.87
CA PRO A 137 1.46 -15.76 15.68
C PRO A 137 0.98 -16.67 14.54
N TYR A 138 -0.03 -16.20 13.80
CA TYR A 138 -0.52 -16.84 12.58
C TYR A 138 -0.19 -15.98 11.36
N TYR A 139 0.10 -16.63 10.24
CA TYR A 139 0.23 -15.97 8.94
C TYR A 139 -1.04 -16.21 8.12
N ILE A 140 -1.77 -15.13 7.80
CA ILE A 140 -3.02 -15.20 7.06
C ILE A 140 -2.77 -14.73 5.63
N HIS A 141 -3.17 -15.54 4.65
CA HIS A 141 -3.06 -15.26 3.22
C HIS A 141 -4.17 -15.99 2.46
N PHE A 142 -4.44 -15.58 1.22
CA PHE A 142 -5.34 -16.35 0.35
C PHE A 142 -4.69 -17.68 -0.07
N GLN A 143 -5.51 -18.72 -0.28
CA GLN A 143 -5.04 -20.05 -0.67
C GLN A 143 -4.25 -20.02 -1.99
N ASP A 144 -4.69 -19.18 -2.94
CA ASP A 144 -4.07 -18.97 -4.25
C ASP A 144 -2.81 -18.09 -4.23
N GLN A 145 -2.32 -17.71 -3.03
CA GLN A 145 -1.13 -16.88 -2.83
C GLN A 145 -1.23 -15.46 -3.40
N ARG A 146 -2.42 -15.00 -3.85
CA ARG A 146 -2.54 -13.63 -4.33
C ARG A 146 -2.36 -12.63 -3.18
N PRO A 147 -1.81 -11.44 -3.44
CA PRO A 147 -1.65 -10.42 -2.40
C PRO A 147 -2.99 -10.01 -1.79
N LEU A 148 -3.00 -9.78 -0.47
CA LEU A 148 -4.08 -9.07 0.20
C LEU A 148 -3.95 -7.57 -0.06
N VAL A 149 -5.00 -6.95 -0.59
CA VAL A 149 -5.09 -5.51 -0.79
C VAL A 149 -6.08 -4.95 0.22
N PHE A 150 -5.63 -3.97 1.01
CA PHE A 150 -6.44 -3.33 2.03
C PHE A 150 -6.83 -1.92 1.58
N ALA A 151 -8.07 -1.54 1.85
CA ALA A 151 -8.45 -0.14 1.80
C ALA A 151 -7.70 0.63 2.92
N ALA A 152 -7.23 1.83 2.60
CA ALA A 152 -6.50 2.67 3.52
C ALA A 152 -6.91 4.15 3.34
N LEU A 153 -6.82 4.91 4.42
CA LEU A 153 -6.87 6.36 4.40
C LEU A 153 -5.44 6.89 4.53
N PHE A 154 -5.18 8.05 3.93
CA PHE A 154 -3.91 8.75 4.05
C PHE A 154 -4.17 10.24 4.25
N ASP A 155 -3.21 10.94 4.82
CA ASP A 155 -3.21 12.41 4.90
C ASP A 155 -1.86 12.97 4.44
N THR A 156 -1.86 14.26 4.11
CA THR A 156 -0.68 15.01 3.68
C THR A 156 -0.35 16.06 4.74
N TRP A 157 0.88 16.02 5.25
CA TRP A 157 1.32 16.91 6.32
C TRP A 157 2.69 17.50 6.01
N THR A 158 3.00 18.63 6.64
CA THR A 158 4.28 19.31 6.47
C THR A 158 5.18 19.02 7.67
N ASN A 159 6.39 18.51 7.42
CA ASN A 159 7.34 18.26 8.49
C ASN A 159 8.01 19.54 9.02
N SER A 160 8.82 19.42 10.08
CA SER A 160 9.58 20.52 10.67
C SER A 160 10.55 21.21 9.68
N GLU A 161 10.98 20.51 8.62
CA GLU A 161 11.82 21.05 7.54
C GLU A 161 11.02 21.78 6.44
N GLY A 162 9.69 21.89 6.57
CA GLY A 162 8.83 22.49 5.55
C GLY A 162 8.55 21.59 4.34
N LYS A 163 8.94 20.31 4.37
CA LYS A 163 8.70 19.35 3.30
C LYS A 163 7.39 18.61 3.49
N GLU A 164 6.62 18.52 2.41
CA GLU A 164 5.39 17.73 2.37
C GLU A 164 5.68 16.22 2.48
N LYS A 165 4.89 15.52 3.29
CA LYS A 165 4.92 14.08 3.54
C LYS A 165 3.52 13.50 3.41
N THR A 166 3.44 12.22 3.06
CA THR A 166 2.18 11.46 3.10
C THR A 166 2.35 10.21 3.96
N SER A 167 1.29 9.88 4.69
CA SER A 167 1.22 8.77 5.64
C SER A 167 -0.21 8.29 5.80
#